data_AF-A0A2M8NEL4-F1
#
_entry.id   AF-A0A2M8NEL4-F1
#
_cell.length_a   1.000
_cell.length_b   1.000
_cell.length_c   1.000
_cell.angle_alpha   90.00
_cell.angle_beta   90.00
_cell.angle_gamma   90.00
#
_symmetry.space_group_name_H-M   'P 1'
#
loop_
_entity.id
_entity.type
_entity.pdbx_description
1 polymer ?
#
loop_
_entity_poly.entity_id
_entity_poly.type
_entity_poly.pdbx_seq_one_letter_code
_entity_poly.pdbx_strand_id
1 'polypeptide(L)'
;LELVLGLFIAMVINSRFPGRGVMRAAMLVPWAIPTVVSAKLWDVMLRDNASGVINQLLLSIGAIQSSQAWLANPSLQIPALIAVDVWKTTPFMALILLAGLQTIPSDIYEAAD
;
A
#
# COMPACT_ATOMS: atom_id res chain seq x y z
N LEU A 1 -4.70 1.63 -9.95
CA LEU A 1 -3.62 0.75 -9.44
C LEU A 1 -4.12 -0.08 -8.25
N GLU A 2 -4.84 0.58 -7.37
CA GLU A 2 -5.56 0.11 -6.18
C GLU A 2 -6.46 -1.09 -6.45
N LEU A 3 -7.19 -1.11 -7.57
CA LEU A 3 -8.05 -2.24 -7.93
C LEU A 3 -7.22 -3.51 -8.19
N VAL A 4 -6.15 -3.39 -8.98
CA VAL A 4 -5.31 -4.54 -9.36
C VAL A 4 -4.55 -5.05 -8.14
N LEU A 5 -3.92 -4.15 -7.37
CA LEU A 5 -3.23 -4.51 -6.13
C LEU A 5 -4.21 -5.05 -5.08
N GLY A 6 -5.36 -4.39 -4.92
CA GLY A 6 -6.39 -4.79 -3.99
C GLY A 6 -6.94 -6.18 -4.30
N LEU A 7 -7.20 -6.47 -5.59
CA LEU A 7 -7.64 -7.78 -6.04
C LEU A 7 -6.58 -8.85 -5.79
N PHE A 8 -5.32 -8.58 -6.16
CA PHE A 8 -4.21 -9.50 -5.92
C PHE A 8 -4.10 -9.84 -4.44
N ILE A 9 -4.13 -8.84 -3.57
CA ILE A 9 -4.03 -9.05 -2.13
C ILE A 9 -5.29 -9.75 -1.58
N ALA A 10 -6.48 -9.42 -2.08
CA ALA A 10 -7.73 -10.09 -1.70
C ALA A 10 -7.69 -11.58 -2.04
N MET A 11 -7.23 -11.95 -3.23
CA MET A 11 -7.05 -13.34 -3.64
C MET A 11 -6.06 -14.08 -2.74
N VAL A 12 -4.94 -13.44 -2.40
CA VAL A 12 -3.95 -14.00 -1.47
C VAL A 12 -4.58 -14.22 -0.09
N ILE A 13 -5.31 -13.25 0.46
CA ILE A 13 -6.00 -13.45 1.75
C ILE A 13 -7.09 -14.53 1.68
N ASN A 14 -7.71 -14.70 0.52
CA ASN A 14 -8.75 -15.70 0.31
C ASN A 14 -8.20 -17.14 0.35
N SER A 15 -6.93 -17.37 0.01
CA SER A 15 -6.33 -18.71 -0.15
C SER A 15 -6.01 -19.49 1.14
N ARG A 16 -6.61 -19.13 2.29
CA ARG A 16 -6.46 -19.83 3.60
C ARG A 16 -5.00 -20.21 3.96
N PHE A 17 -4.16 -19.22 4.29
CA PHE A 17 -2.78 -19.44 4.77
C PHE A 17 -2.57 -18.99 6.24
N PRO A 18 -1.57 -19.55 6.96
CA PRO A 18 -1.22 -19.10 8.32
C PRO A 18 -0.60 -17.69 8.25
N GLY A 19 -1.29 -16.69 8.81
CA GLY A 19 -0.88 -15.27 8.77
C GLY A 19 -1.96 -14.31 8.24
N ARG A 20 -3.06 -14.82 7.69
CA ARG A 20 -4.18 -14.00 7.18
C ARG A 20 -4.74 -13.00 8.20
N GLY A 21 -4.72 -13.33 9.49
CA GLY A 21 -5.19 -12.42 10.55
C GLY A 21 -4.29 -11.19 10.71
N VAL A 22 -2.98 -11.39 10.68
CA VAL A 22 -1.99 -10.30 10.74
C VAL A 22 -2.07 -9.42 9.49
N MET A 23 -2.22 -10.03 8.31
CA MET A 23 -2.39 -9.28 7.06
C MET A 23 -3.63 -8.37 7.12
N ARG A 24 -4.77 -8.88 7.59
CA ARG A 24 -5.99 -8.09 7.79
C ARG A 24 -5.81 -6.97 8.82
N ALA A 25 -5.10 -7.24 9.91
CA ALA A 25 -4.82 -6.22 10.92
C ALA A 25 -3.91 -5.11 10.37
N ALA A 26 -2.86 -5.46 9.62
CA ALA A 26 -1.97 -4.51 8.98
C ALA A 26 -2.71 -3.60 7.98
N MET A 27 -3.73 -4.11 7.29
CA MET A 27 -4.58 -3.33 6.39
C MET A 27 -5.42 -2.27 7.09
N LEU A 28 -5.73 -2.46 8.37
CA LEU A 28 -6.46 -1.46 9.15
C LEU A 28 -5.57 -0.27 9.55
N VAL A 29 -4.24 -0.41 9.48
CA VAL A 29 -3.31 0.64 9.89
C VAL A 29 -3.45 1.91 9.03
N PRO A 30 -3.38 1.86 7.69
CA PRO A 30 -3.54 3.08 6.88
C PRO A 30 -4.95 3.66 6.96
N TRP A 31 -5.97 2.82 7.19
CA TRP A 31 -7.37 3.23 7.33
C TRP A 31 -7.65 3.96 8.64
N ALA A 32 -7.03 3.53 9.74
CA ALA A 32 -7.19 4.16 11.06
C ALA A 32 -6.55 5.54 11.15
N ILE A 33 -5.61 5.88 10.24
CA ILE A 33 -4.90 7.16 10.26
C ILE A 33 -5.71 8.23 9.50
N PRO A 34 -6.05 9.36 10.14
CA PRO A 34 -6.73 10.47 9.47
C PRO A 34 -5.91 11.01 8.30
N THR A 35 -6.57 11.42 7.22
CA THR A 35 -5.91 11.86 5.99
C THR A 35 -4.88 12.97 6.20
N VAL A 36 -5.20 13.96 7.03
CA VAL A 36 -4.28 15.08 7.35
C VAL A 36 -3.02 14.57 8.06
N VAL A 37 -3.18 13.60 8.96
CA VAL A 37 -2.06 12.97 9.68
C VAL A 37 -1.21 12.15 8.71
N SER A 38 -1.82 11.37 7.82
CA SER A 38 -1.11 10.64 6.76
C SER A 38 -0.30 11.59 5.87
N ALA A 39 -0.89 12.71 5.46
CA ALA A 39 -0.23 13.70 4.62
C ALA A 39 1.00 14.31 5.31
N LYS A 40 0.90 14.66 6.61
CA LYS A 40 2.04 15.17 7.37
C LYS A 40 3.11 14.12 7.63
N LEU A 41 2.71 12.87 7.88
CA LEU A 41 3.66 11.76 8.05
C LEU A 41 4.47 11.54 6.77
N TRP A 42 3.81 11.46 5.62
CA TRP A 42 4.48 11.29 4.34
C TRP A 42 5.27 12.53 3.89
N ASP A 43 4.81 13.74 4.21
CA ASP A 43 5.59 14.98 4.02
C ASP A 43 6.94 14.89 4.75
N VAL A 44 6.97 14.41 5.99
CA VAL A 44 8.21 14.20 6.76
C VAL A 44 9.04 13.06 6.18
N MET A 45 8.42 11.93 5.82
CA MET A 45 9.14 10.78 5.27
C MET A 45 9.81 11.07 3.92
N LEU A 46 9.18 11.90 3.08
CA LEU A 46 9.61 12.25 1.73
C LEU A 46 10.45 13.54 1.67
N ARG A 47 10.89 14.09 2.82
CA ARG A 47 11.77 15.26 2.82
C ARG A 47 13.07 14.97 2.10
N ASP A 48 13.57 16.01 1.45
CA ASP A 48 14.78 16.01 0.63
C ASP A 48 16.08 16.18 1.44
N ASN A 49 15.98 16.29 2.76
CA ASN A 49 17.11 16.53 3.65
C ASN A 49 17.37 15.36 4.60
N ALA A 50 18.34 15.53 5.51
CA ALA A 50 18.72 14.53 6.50
C ALA A 50 17.61 14.14 7.50
N SER A 51 16.41 14.73 7.45
CA SER A 51 15.25 14.27 8.23
C SER A 51 14.31 13.34 7.45
N GLY A 52 14.50 13.21 6.12
CA GLY A 52 13.71 12.35 5.26
C GLY A 52 14.07 10.88 5.41
N VAL A 53 13.19 10.10 6.04
CA VAL A 53 13.39 8.66 6.29
C VAL A 53 13.60 7.89 4.99
N ILE A 54 12.85 8.21 3.93
CA ILE A 54 12.93 7.49 2.65
C ILE A 54 14.29 7.70 1.98
N ASN A 55 14.79 8.94 1.95
CA ASN A 55 16.11 9.24 1.40
C ASN A 55 17.22 8.55 2.19
N GLN A 56 17.16 8.58 3.54
CA GLN A 56 18.15 7.88 4.37
C GLN A 56 18.17 6.38 4.10
N LEU A 57 17.00 5.74 4.06
CA LEU A 57 16.89 4.31 3.78
C LEU A 57 17.46 3.98 2.41
N LEU A 58 17.07 4.72 1.36
CA LEU A 58 17.55 4.47 0.00
C LEU A 58 19.05 4.74 -0.18
N LEU A 59 19.60 5.75 0.50
CA LEU A 59 21.06 5.99 0.54
C LEU A 59 21.79 4.88 1.27
N SER A 60 21.25 4.41 2.40
CA SER A 60 21.89 3.38 3.23
C SER A 60 22.02 2.02 2.53
N ILE A 61 21.06 1.69 1.65
CA ILE A 61 21.08 0.47 0.85
C ILE A 61 21.77 0.65 -0.51
N GLY A 62 22.27 1.86 -0.80
CA GLY A 62 22.93 2.19 -2.07
C GLY A 62 22.00 2.28 -3.30
N ALA A 63 20.69 2.38 -3.10
CA ALA A 63 19.71 2.48 -4.19
C ALA A 63 19.72 3.87 -4.87
N ILE A 64 20.11 4.91 -4.15
CA ILE A 64 20.33 6.27 -4.68
C ILE A 64 21.70 6.77 -4.26
N GLN A 65 22.29 7.67 -5.06
CA GLN A 65 23.61 8.26 -4.79
C GLN A 65 23.52 9.62 -4.09
N SER A 66 22.37 10.29 -4.23
CA SER A 66 22.11 11.60 -3.64
C SER A 66 20.65 11.70 -3.18
N SER A 67 20.42 12.54 -2.18
CA SER A 67 19.07 12.81 -1.66
C SER A 67 18.17 13.37 -2.75
N GLN A 68 16.97 12.81 -2.88
CA GLN A 68 16.01 13.20 -3.89
C GLN A 68 14.94 14.12 -3.31
N ALA A 69 14.61 15.16 -4.07
CA ALA A 69 13.52 16.07 -3.72
C ALA A 69 12.18 15.53 -4.21
N TRP A 70 11.66 14.50 -3.55
CA TRP A 70 10.47 13.74 -3.97
C TRP A 70 9.26 14.62 -4.31
N LEU A 71 9.00 15.65 -3.50
CA LEU A 71 7.82 16.53 -3.68
C LEU A 71 8.12 17.80 -4.48
N ALA A 72 9.38 18.17 -4.68
CA ALA A 72 9.79 19.39 -5.38
C ALA A 72 10.33 19.14 -6.79
N ASN A 73 10.78 17.91 -7.09
CA ASN A 73 11.22 17.52 -8.41
C ASN A 73 9.99 17.14 -9.28
N PRO A 74 9.72 17.86 -10.39
CA PRO A 74 8.54 17.59 -11.23
C PRO A 74 8.44 16.17 -11.77
N SER A 75 9.58 15.47 -11.96
CA SER A 75 9.57 14.09 -12.45
C SER A 75 9.23 13.06 -11.38
N LEU A 76 9.43 13.39 -10.09
CA LEU A 76 9.21 12.49 -8.95
C LEU A 76 7.93 12.81 -8.17
N GLN A 77 7.44 14.06 -8.26
CA GLN A 77 6.30 14.54 -7.49
C GLN A 77 5.04 13.72 -7.73
N ILE A 78 4.65 13.51 -8.98
CA ILE A 78 3.45 12.74 -9.32
C ILE A 78 3.60 11.26 -8.92
N PRO A 79 4.69 10.55 -9.26
CA PRO A 79 4.90 9.18 -8.78
C PRO A 79 4.88 9.03 -7.25
N ALA A 80 5.50 9.95 -6.52
CA ALA A 80 5.54 9.91 -5.06
C ALA A 80 4.13 10.08 -4.46
N LEU A 81 3.35 11.02 -4.97
CA LEU A 81 1.96 11.23 -4.53
C LEU A 81 1.08 10.01 -4.84
N ILE A 82 1.22 9.41 -6.03
CA ILE A 82 0.51 8.17 -6.38
C ILE A 82 0.87 7.05 -5.40
N ALA A 83 2.14 6.87 -5.07
CA ALA A 83 2.56 5.82 -4.13
C ALA A 83 1.93 6.00 -2.74
N VAL A 84 1.86 7.23 -2.24
CA VAL A 84 1.21 7.55 -0.95
C VAL A 84 -0.30 7.29 -1.00
N ASP A 85 -0.96 7.67 -2.08
CA ASP A 85 -2.40 7.43 -2.27
C ASP A 85 -2.70 5.93 -2.31
N VAL A 86 -1.95 5.18 -3.12
CA VAL A 86 -2.06 3.72 -3.26
C VAL A 86 -1.88 3.03 -1.91
N TRP A 87 -0.88 3.43 -1.12
CA TRP A 87 -0.65 2.88 0.22
C TRP A 87 -1.85 3.08 1.15
N LYS A 88 -2.55 4.22 1.02
CA LYS A 88 -3.71 4.55 1.86
C LYS A 88 -4.99 3.84 1.40
N THR A 89 -5.22 3.72 0.10
CA THR A 89 -6.52 3.29 -0.48
C THR A 89 -6.57 1.79 -0.79
N THR A 90 -5.44 1.18 -1.18
CA THR A 90 -5.37 -0.25 -1.53
C THR A 90 -5.89 -1.20 -0.43
N PRO A 91 -5.58 -0.99 0.87
CA PRO A 91 -6.08 -1.88 1.92
C PRO A 91 -7.62 -1.94 1.97
N PHE A 92 -8.28 -0.79 1.81
CA PHE A 92 -9.74 -0.73 1.81
C PHE A 92 -10.33 -1.42 0.58
N MET A 93 -9.76 -1.19 -0.60
CA MET A 93 -10.15 -1.88 -1.83
C MET A 93 -10.01 -3.41 -1.68
N ALA A 94 -8.90 -3.88 -1.12
CA ALA A 94 -8.67 -5.30 -0.87
C ALA A 94 -9.71 -5.90 0.08
N LEU A 95 -10.11 -5.20 1.13
CA LEU A 95 -11.13 -5.68 2.07
C LEU A 95 -12.52 -5.81 1.42
N ILE A 96 -12.92 -4.85 0.58
CA ILE A 96 -14.18 -4.92 -0.17
C ILE A 96 -14.16 -6.08 -1.14
N LEU A 97 -13.09 -6.21 -1.93
CA LEU A 97 -12.95 -7.29 -2.90
C LEU A 97 -12.92 -8.66 -2.23
N LEU A 98 -12.24 -8.77 -1.10
CA LEU A 98 -12.23 -9.99 -0.28
C LEU A 98 -13.63 -10.33 0.22
N ALA A 99 -14.40 -9.36 0.73
CA ALA A 99 -15.78 -9.59 1.14
C ALA A 99 -16.62 -10.12 -0.03
N GLY A 100 -16.47 -9.54 -1.22
CA GLY A 100 -17.11 -10.02 -2.44
C GLY A 100 -16.71 -11.45 -2.82
N LEU A 101 -15.41 -11.75 -2.85
CA LEU A 101 -14.89 -13.10 -3.13
C LEU A 101 -15.43 -14.15 -2.16
N GLN A 102 -15.64 -13.79 -0.90
CA GLN A 102 -16.17 -14.70 0.13
C GLN A 102 -17.67 -14.99 -0.02
N THR A 103 -18.40 -14.25 -0.87
CA THR A 103 -19.82 -14.53 -1.17
C THR A 103 -20.01 -15.53 -2.31
N ILE A 104 -18.97 -15.82 -3.09
CA ILE A 104 -19.04 -16.73 -4.22
C ILE A 104 -19.15 -18.18 -3.68
N PRO A 105 -20.19 -18.95 -4.05
CA PRO A 105 -20.34 -20.34 -3.63
C PRO A 105 -19.15 -21.20 -4.05
N SER A 106 -18.74 -22.13 -3.18
CA SER A 106 -17.67 -23.10 -3.46
C SER A 106 -17.95 -23.95 -4.70
N ASP A 107 -19.22 -24.27 -4.93
CA ASP A 107 -19.68 -25.17 -5.99
C ASP A 107 -19.33 -24.65 -7.40
N ILE A 108 -19.20 -23.32 -7.56
CA ILE A 108 -18.77 -22.71 -8.82
C ILE A 108 -17.29 -22.98 -9.10
N TYR A 109 -16.46 -23.05 -8.05
CA TYR A 109 -15.05 -23.40 -8.19
C TYR A 109 -14.89 -24.89 -8.45
N GLU A 110 -15.67 -25.75 -7.77
CA GLU A 110 -15.65 -27.20 -7.99
C GLU A 110 -16.14 -27.60 -9.39
N ALA A 111 -17.09 -26.86 -9.97
CA ALA A 111 -17.56 -27.09 -11.33
C ALA A 111 -16.57 -26.66 -12.43
N ALA A 112 -15.55 -25.89 -12.08
CA ALA A 112 -14.52 -25.43 -13.00
C ALA A 112 -13.31 -26.38 -13.06
N ASP A 113 -13.18 -27.29 -12.09
CA ASP A 113 -12.21 -28.40 -12.07
C ASP A 113 -12.72 -29.60 -12.87
#